data_AF-A0A7C3YEP0-F1
#
_entry.id   AF-A0A7C3YEP0-F1
#
_cell.length_a   1.000
_cell.length_b   1.000
_cell.length_c   1.000
_cell.angle_alpha   90.00
_cell.angle_beta   90.00
_cell.angle_gamma   90.00
#
_symmetry.space_group_name_H-M   'P 1'
#
loop_
_entity.id
_entity.type
_entity.pdbx_description
1 polymer ?
#
loop_
_entity_poly.entity_id
_entity_poly.type
_entity_poly.pdbx_seq_one_letter_code
_entity_poly.pdbx_strand_id
1 'polypeptide(L)' 'MISSVIWRKERRRLKELIEKDELTLEEADELYKIADKLVEEYGDKYTEVWKLLWYSRFWIGYNLRKQREERKEEKRRN' A
#
# COMPACT_ATOMS: atom_id res chain seq x y z
N MET A 1 24.30 -10.43 6.62
CA MET A 1 24.10 -10.49 5.15
C MET A 1 22.64 -10.63 4.71
N ILE A 2 21.72 -11.14 5.55
CA ILE A 2 20.31 -11.41 5.15
C ILE A 2 19.47 -10.12 4.99
N SER A 3 19.67 -9.12 5.86
CA SER A 3 18.91 -7.85 5.84
C SER A 3 19.04 -7.06 4.52
N SER A 4 20.22 -7.03 3.88
CA SER A 4 20.45 -6.25 2.65
C SER A 4 19.81 -6.85 1.39
N VAL A 5 19.52 -8.16 1.39
CA VAL A 5 18.84 -8.85 0.29
C VAL A 5 17.33 -8.63 0.39
N ILE A 6 16.77 -8.75 1.59
CA ILE A 6 15.35 -8.47 1.88
C ILE A 6 15.03 -7.02 1.51
N TRP A 7 15.88 -6.08 1.95
CA TRP A 7 15.75 -4.67 1.63
C TRP A 7 15.86 -4.33 0.13
N ARG A 8 16.62 -5.11 -0.65
CA ARG A 8 16.64 -4.95 -2.12
C ARG A 8 15.32 -5.39 -2.76
N LYS A 9 14.72 -6.48 -2.28
CA LYS A 9 13.42 -6.96 -2.75
C LYS A 9 12.31 -5.98 -2.39
N GLU A 10 12.26 -5.50 -1.14
CA GLU A 10 11.26 -4.53 -0.68
C GLU A 10 11.35 -3.21 -1.44
N ARG A 11 12.56 -2.70 -1.74
CA ARG A 11 12.69 -1.49 -2.56
C ARG A 11 12.22 -1.65 -4.00
N ARG A 12 12.54 -2.79 -4.63
CA ARG A 12 12.02 -3.09 -5.97
C ARG A 12 10.49 -3.17 -5.94
N ARG A 13 9.96 -3.87 -4.94
CA ARG A 13 8.51 -4.06 -4.79
C ARG A 13 7.78 -2.76 -4.49
N LEU A 14 8.35 -1.91 -3.64
CA LEU A 14 7.84 -0.55 -3.39
C LEU A 14 7.73 0.24 -4.68
N LYS A 15 8.78 0.21 -5.53
CA LYS A 15 8.78 0.87 -6.83
C LYS A 15 7.66 0.35 -7.74
N GLU A 16 7.51 -0.97 -7.83
CA GLU A 16 6.44 -1.60 -8.61
C GLU A 16 5.04 -1.17 -8.11
N LEU A 17 4.84 -1.04 -6.81
CA LEU A 17 3.55 -0.65 -6.23
C LEU A 17 3.23 0.84 -6.46
N ILE A 18 4.20 1.75 -6.35
CA ILE A 18 3.95 3.18 -6.56
C ILE A 18 3.78 3.56 -8.04
N GLU A 19 4.29 2.75 -8.96
CA GLU A 19 4.17 2.96 -10.41
C GLU A 19 2.87 2.44 -11.00
N LYS A 20 2.04 1.73 -10.22
CA LYS A 20 0.74 1.22 -10.66
C LYS A 20 -0.33 2.31 -10.66
N ASP A 21 -1.14 2.33 -11.71
CA ASP A 21 -2.31 3.20 -11.82
C ASP A 21 -3.39 2.86 -10.78
N GLU A 22 -3.58 1.57 -10.50
CA GLU A 22 -4.53 1.08 -9.49
C GLU A 22 -3.90 -0.05 -8.67
N LEU A 23 -4.09 0.00 -7.34
CA LEU A 23 -3.72 -1.09 -6.44
C LEU A 23 -4.94 -1.93 -6.11
N THR A 24 -4.76 -3.25 -6.05
CA THR A 24 -5.74 -4.11 -5.37
C THR A 24 -5.68 -3.90 -3.86
N LEU A 25 -6.66 -4.45 -3.12
CA LEU A 25 -6.64 -4.40 -1.65
C LEU A 25 -5.38 -5.09 -1.07
N GLU A 26 -4.96 -6.21 -1.64
CA GLU A 26 -3.76 -6.94 -1.20
C GLU A 26 -2.48 -6.14 -1.48
N GLU A 27 -2.41 -5.49 -2.64
CA GLU A 27 -1.26 -4.66 -3.01
C GLU A 27 -1.19 -3.38 -2.18
N ALA A 28 -2.33 -2.81 -1.81
CA ALA A 28 -2.42 -1.69 -0.89
C ALA A 28 -1.95 -2.08 0.52
N ASP A 29 -2.31 -3.28 1.00
CA ASP A 29 -1.82 -3.83 2.27
C ASP A 29 -0.32 -4.15 2.25
N GLU A 30 0.19 -4.66 1.11
CA GLU A 30 1.62 -4.86 0.92
C GLU A 30 2.39 -3.54 0.96
N LEU A 31 1.89 -2.51 0.27
CA LEU A 31 2.46 -1.17 0.32
C LEU A 31 2.44 -0.60 1.74
N TYR A 32 1.35 -0.83 2.49
CA TYR A 32 1.25 -0.43 3.89
C TYR A 32 2.36 -1.07 4.73
N LYS A 33 2.56 -2.38 4.64
CA LYS A 33 3.60 -3.10 5.40
C LYS A 33 5.00 -2.58 5.10
N ILE A 34 5.30 -2.24 3.85
CA ILE A 34 6.59 -1.65 3.49
C ILE A 34 6.71 -0.23 4.06
N ALA A 35 5.67 0.59 3.92
CA ALA A 35 5.66 1.96 4.41
C ALA A 35 5.76 2.05 5.95
N ASP A 36 5.10 1.13 6.67
CA ASP A 36 5.10 1.06 8.13
C ASP A 36 6.51 0.80 8.66
N LYS A 37 7.22 -0.18 8.09
CA LYS A 37 8.64 -0.43 8.41
C LYS A 37 9.52 0.79 8.12
N LEU A 38 9.27 1.50 7.01
CA LEU A 38 10.02 2.71 6.67
C LEU A 38 9.79 3.83 7.68
N VAL A 39 8.58 3.96 8.20
CA VAL A 39 8.24 4.91 9.25
C VAL A 39 8.90 4.51 10.58
N GLU A 40 8.90 3.22 10.94
CA GLU A 40 9.60 2.74 12.14
C GLU A 40 11.11 3.02 12.08
N GLU A 41 11.76 2.81 10.92
CA GLU A 41 13.21 2.99 10.78
C GLU A 41 13.63 4.46 10.55
N TYR A 42 12.82 5.24 9.84
CA TYR A 42 13.20 6.55 9.31
C TYR A 42 12.20 7.68 9.55
N GLY A 43 11.09 7.43 10.24
CA GLY A 43 10.00 8.39 10.44
C GLY A 43 10.43 9.71 11.08
N ASP A 44 11.44 9.67 11.95
CA ASP A 44 12.01 10.85 12.61
C ASP A 44 12.98 11.64 11.71
N LYS A 45 13.50 11.01 10.65
CA LYS A 45 14.54 11.59 9.78
C LYS A 45 13.98 12.11 8.46
N TYR A 46 12.98 11.43 7.90
CA TYR A 46 12.45 11.73 6.57
C TYR A 46 10.92 11.75 6.61
N THR A 47 10.33 12.94 6.62
CA THR A 47 8.87 13.10 6.66
C THR A 47 8.17 12.45 5.44
N GLU A 48 8.87 12.28 4.32
CA GLU A 48 8.38 11.61 3.11
C GLU A 48 7.91 10.18 3.35
N VAL A 49 8.49 9.45 4.31
CA VAL A 49 8.07 8.05 4.59
C VAL A 49 6.64 8.00 5.12
N TRP A 50 6.18 9.05 5.82
CA TRP A 50 4.79 9.18 6.24
C TRP A 50 3.84 9.39 5.06
N LYS A 51 4.29 10.01 3.96
CA LYS A 51 3.48 10.15 2.74
C LYS A 51 3.18 8.79 2.12
N LEU A 52 4.14 7.86 2.14
CA LEU A 52 3.92 6.47 1.69
C LEU A 52 2.89 5.76 2.56
N LEU A 53 2.94 5.96 3.88
CA LEU A 53 1.98 5.38 4.81
C LEU A 53 0.56 5.93 4.59
N TRP A 54 0.41 7.22 4.32
CA TRP A 54 -0.90 7.79 4.00
C TRP A 54 -1.40 7.34 2.63
N TYR A 55 -0.51 7.24 1.64
CA TYR A 55 -0.84 6.76 0.30
C TYR A 55 -1.36 5.32 0.32
N SER A 56 -0.74 4.43 1.10
CA SER A 56 -1.24 3.05 1.26
C SER A 56 -2.61 3.01 1.94
N ARG A 57 -2.83 3.79 3.00
CA ARG A 57 -4.14 3.88 3.68
C ARG A 57 -5.24 4.43 2.76
N PHE A 58 -4.91 5.39 1.90
CA PHE A 58 -5.82 5.87 0.87
C PHE A 58 -6.26 4.71 -0.04
N TRP A 59 -5.32 3.93 -0.57
CA TRP A 59 -5.62 2.80 -1.45
C TRP A 59 -6.45 1.71 -0.78
N ILE A 60 -6.18 1.41 0.50
CA ILE A 60 -7.00 0.48 1.29
C ILE A 60 -8.44 1.00 1.37
N GLY A 61 -8.62 2.26 1.77
CA GLY A 61 -9.95 2.88 1.88
C GLY A 61 -10.70 2.91 0.54
N TYR A 62 -9.99 3.26 -0.54
CA TYR A 62 -10.53 3.28 -1.90
C TYR A 62 -11.03 1.89 -2.34
N ASN A 63 -10.22 0.85 -2.16
CA ASN A 63 -10.60 -0.53 -2.51
C ASN A 63 -11.81 -1.02 -1.70
N LEU A 64 -11.82 -0.76 -0.39
CA LEU A 64 -12.95 -1.15 0.47
C LEU A 64 -14.24 -0.44 0.08
N ARG A 65 -14.15 0.81 -0.37
CA ARG A 65 -15.29 1.56 -0.91
C ARG A 65 -15.77 0.96 -2.24
N LYS A 66 -14.86 0.73 -3.19
CA LYS A 66 -15.17 0.15 -4.51
C LYS A 66 -15.88 -1.20 -4.37
N GLN A 67 -15.35 -2.12 -3.55
CA GLN A 67 -16.00 -3.41 -3.29
C GLN A 67 -17.38 -3.27 -2.63
N ARG A 68 -17.58 -2.25 -1.79
CA ARG A 68 -18.89 -1.99 -1.16
C ARG A 68 -19.91 -1.51 -2.20
N GLU A 69 -19.48 -0.70 -3.17
CA GLU A 69 -20.32 -0.21 -4.26
C GLU A 69 -20.69 -1.35 -5.21
N GLU A 70 -19.73 -2.17 -5.62
CA GLU A 70 -19.95 -3.35 -6.46
C GLU A 70 -20.96 -4.33 -5.83
N ARG A 71 -20.82 -4.64 -4.54
CA ARG A 71 -21.77 -5.49 -3.80
C ARG A 71 -23.18 -4.89 -3.73
N LYS A 72 -23.31 -3.56 -3.67
CA LYS A 72 -24.62 -2.90 -3.67
C LYS A 72 -25.28 -2.99 -5.05
N GLU A 73 -24.51 -2.86 -6.12
CA GLU A 73 -25.02 -2.99 -7.49
C GLU A 73 -25.42 -4.42 -7.82
N GLU A 74 -24.64 -5.41 -7.37
CA GLU A 74 -25.00 -6.82 -7.49
C GLU A 74 -26.34 -7.12 -6.82
N LYS A 75 -26.55 -6.62 -5.58
CA LYS A 75 -27.84 -6.73 -4.87
C LYS A 75 -29.00 -6.00 -5.53
N ARG A 76 -28.75 -5.02 -6.39
CA ARG A 76 -29.80 -4.32 -7.16
C ARG A 76 -30.14 -5.03 -8.47
N ARG A 77 -29.22 -5.85 -8.98
CA ARG A 77 -29.37 -6.61 -10.23
C ARG A 77 -30.03 -7.99 -10.03
N ASN A 78 -29.91 -8.55 -8.83
CA ASN A 78 -30.58 -9.77 -8.37
C ASN A 78 -31.90 -9.46 -7.66
#